data_AF-A0A9P9JT05-F1
#
_entry.id   AF-A0A9P9JT05-F1
#
_cell.length_a   1.000
_cell.length_b   1.000
_cell.length_c   1.000
_cell.angle_alpha   90.00
_cell.angle_beta   90.00
_cell.angle_gamma   90.00
#
_symmetry.space_group_name_H-M   'P 1'
#
loop_
_entity.id
_entity.type
_entity.pdbx_description
1 polymer ?
#
loop_
_entity_poly.entity_id
_entity_poly.type
_entity_poly.pdbx_seq_one_letter_code
_entity_poly.pdbx_strand_id
1 'polypeptide(L)'
;MTLIYTILFSFLLPLSYAFTHPGLLVTDTDISRIKTKLADKKEPWTASWNKLTSIPFASADYKNNAVKEVNRGQNGEALWHDAAAAFNLALRWKISGEDRYAETASEILIAWADTLEILSGGDDAYLTAGLQGYELANAAELLRDFEPFAKNGLSKVISMFSKIFLPMNLDFLNHVLGSEHNVKHFFANWEQCNIASTMAIAVLTDNQTTWDFAVDYFKHGEGNGAINNGISNIVEEPGTGRALGQGQESGRDQGHSAMNFQVLGAIGQQAWNQGEDLFAYNDSRILLGAEYFARYNLGNDVPFEPYTNGIVSFDVISEASRGAVRPAWELLYNHYVNIKGLDAPWTTAYLNNSLEFFGGFEGGAGSWGEGSGHYDGLGWGSLLHHLDKSDIQAEKSSVAGPGPSTATLESQPTSTTLATVRTTSRSKTAIADEGAESFTVKPSAVNAHHSSTTTATAIPQITEKPGKGCRARRPKSNRHRSVVN
;
A
#
# COMPACT_ATOMS: atom_id res chain seq x y z
N MET A 1 -49.18 42.27 -28.84
CA MET A 1 -47.75 41.94 -28.96
C MET A 1 -47.37 41.24 -27.66
N THR A 2 -47.41 39.91 -27.66
CA THR A 2 -47.25 39.11 -26.43
C THR A 2 -45.87 38.46 -26.50
N LEU A 3 -44.96 38.89 -25.62
CA LEU A 3 -43.59 38.39 -25.58
C LEU A 3 -43.54 37.17 -24.65
N ILE A 4 -43.28 35.99 -25.21
CA ILE A 4 -43.05 34.76 -24.46
C ILE A 4 -41.55 34.72 -24.12
N TYR A 5 -41.22 34.73 -22.83
CA TYR A 5 -39.87 34.46 -22.35
C TYR A 5 -39.69 32.95 -22.19
N THR A 6 -38.87 32.36 -23.05
CA THR A 6 -38.42 30.97 -22.91
C THR A 6 -37.22 30.96 -21.96
N ILE A 7 -37.41 30.47 -20.73
CA ILE A 7 -36.31 30.22 -19.79
C ILE A 7 -35.66 28.90 -20.21
N LEU A 8 -34.42 28.98 -20.69
CA LEU A 8 -33.59 27.81 -21.00
C LEU A 8 -33.00 27.29 -19.68
N PHE A 9 -33.54 26.20 -19.15
CA PHE A 9 -32.91 25.45 -18.07
C PHE A 9 -31.70 24.70 -18.66
N SER A 10 -30.50 25.23 -18.46
CA SER A 10 -29.27 24.47 -18.66
C SER A 10 -29.17 23.41 -17.56
N PHE A 11 -29.58 22.18 -17.87
CA PHE A 11 -29.23 21.02 -17.07
C PHE A 11 -27.71 20.82 -17.18
N LEU A 12 -26.98 21.23 -16.14
CA LEU A 12 -25.65 20.68 -15.86
C LEU A 12 -25.86 19.21 -15.52
N LEU A 13 -25.68 18.33 -16.51
CA LEU A 13 -25.51 16.91 -16.24
C LEU A 13 -24.31 16.78 -15.30
N PRO A 14 -24.41 16.08 -14.15
CA PRO A 14 -23.23 15.77 -13.37
C PRO A 14 -22.27 15.01 -14.29
N LEU A 15 -21.03 15.49 -14.43
CA LEU A 15 -19.98 14.70 -15.04
C LEU A 15 -19.79 13.48 -14.14
N SER A 16 -20.38 12.35 -14.51
CA SER A 16 -20.02 11.06 -13.93
C SER A 16 -18.63 10.74 -14.46
N TYR A 17 -17.61 10.91 -13.63
CA TYR A 17 -16.29 10.37 -13.96
C TYR A 17 -16.42 8.85 -13.93
N ALA A 18 -16.09 8.19 -15.03
CA ALA A 18 -16.02 6.72 -15.06
C ALA A 18 -14.64 6.30 -14.55
N PHE A 19 -14.58 5.22 -13.77
CA PHE A 19 -13.29 4.67 -13.37
C PHE A 19 -12.49 4.21 -14.60
N THR A 20 -11.18 4.37 -14.51
CA THR A 20 -10.24 3.88 -15.51
C THR A 20 -9.91 2.41 -15.23
N HIS A 21 -9.93 1.59 -16.27
CA HIS A 21 -9.68 0.14 -16.21
C HIS A 21 -8.72 -0.32 -17.32
N PRO A 22 -7.60 -1.01 -17.00
CA PRO A 22 -7.03 -1.15 -15.66
C PRO A 22 -6.52 0.21 -15.15
N GLY A 23 -6.87 0.56 -13.90
CA GLY A 23 -6.49 1.85 -13.31
C GLY A 23 -6.22 1.80 -11.82
N LEU A 24 -5.85 0.62 -11.28
CA LEU A 24 -5.36 0.49 -9.91
C LEU A 24 -3.84 0.71 -9.88
N LEU A 25 -3.03 -0.28 -9.52
CA LEU A 25 -1.57 -0.12 -9.49
C LEU A 25 -0.91 -0.14 -10.87
N VAL A 26 -1.62 -0.64 -11.89
CA VAL A 26 -1.08 -0.85 -13.24
C VAL A 26 -2.06 -0.30 -14.26
N THR A 27 -1.56 0.46 -15.23
CA THR A 27 -2.32 1.01 -16.36
C THR A 27 -1.91 0.38 -17.69
N ASP A 28 -2.71 0.58 -18.74
CA ASP A 28 -2.34 0.19 -20.11
C ASP A 28 -1.07 0.92 -20.60
N THR A 29 -0.83 2.15 -20.13
CA THR A 29 0.40 2.90 -20.41
C THR A 29 1.62 2.19 -19.81
N ASP A 30 1.51 1.69 -18.58
CA ASP A 30 2.58 0.92 -17.93
C ASP A 30 2.88 -0.38 -18.68
N ILE A 31 1.84 -1.12 -19.05
CA ILE A 31 1.99 -2.36 -19.84
C ILE A 31 2.66 -2.08 -21.19
N SER A 32 2.26 -1.00 -21.88
CA SER A 32 2.83 -0.60 -23.17
C SER A 32 4.29 -0.18 -23.04
N ARG A 33 4.64 0.56 -21.97
CA ARG A 33 6.03 0.91 -21.64
C ARG A 33 6.85 -0.36 -21.43
N ILE A 34 6.41 -1.26 -20.56
CA ILE A 34 7.13 -2.51 -20.25
C ILE A 34 7.37 -3.34 -21.52
N LYS A 35 6.34 -3.56 -22.34
CA LYS A 35 6.48 -4.30 -23.61
C LYS A 35 7.54 -3.70 -24.52
N THR A 36 7.56 -2.37 -24.64
CA THR A 36 8.56 -1.65 -25.44
C THR A 36 9.97 -1.85 -24.87
N LYS A 37 10.15 -1.67 -23.56
CA LYS A 37 11.45 -1.83 -22.89
C LYS A 37 11.97 -3.27 -22.97
N LEU A 38 11.10 -4.28 -22.88
CA LEU A 38 11.47 -5.69 -23.03
C LEU A 38 11.85 -6.04 -24.46
N ALA A 39 11.13 -5.52 -25.47
CA ALA A 39 11.50 -5.69 -26.88
C ALA A 39 12.90 -5.12 -27.17
N ASP A 40 13.21 -3.98 -26.55
CA ASP A 40 14.51 -3.31 -26.65
C ASP A 40 15.59 -3.87 -25.70
N LYS A 41 15.25 -4.87 -24.87
CA LYS A 41 16.13 -5.48 -23.86
C LYS A 41 16.77 -4.45 -22.92
N LYS A 42 15.98 -3.47 -22.48
CA LYS A 42 16.42 -2.42 -21.55
C LYS A 42 16.44 -2.96 -20.13
N GLU A 43 17.46 -2.55 -19.38
CA GLU A 43 17.53 -2.72 -17.93
C GLU A 43 16.95 -1.48 -17.24
N PRO A 44 16.32 -1.62 -16.05
CA PRO A 44 16.18 -2.85 -15.25
C PRO A 44 14.95 -3.72 -15.60
N TRP A 45 14.13 -3.33 -16.59
CA TRP A 45 12.92 -4.07 -16.95
C TRP A 45 13.19 -5.53 -17.31
N THR A 46 14.27 -5.79 -18.05
CA THR A 46 14.65 -7.16 -18.46
C THR A 46 15.01 -8.03 -17.24
N ALA A 47 15.83 -7.54 -16.32
CA ALA A 47 16.15 -8.25 -15.09
C ALA A 47 14.91 -8.53 -14.22
N SER A 48 14.05 -7.52 -14.03
CA SER A 48 12.82 -7.67 -13.22
C SER A 48 11.83 -8.65 -13.87
N TRP A 49 11.66 -8.61 -15.19
CA TRP A 49 10.85 -9.59 -15.94
C TRP A 49 11.39 -11.02 -15.85
N ASN A 50 12.71 -11.19 -15.96
CA ASN A 50 13.35 -12.50 -15.79
C ASN A 50 13.11 -13.04 -14.37
N LYS A 51 13.13 -12.17 -13.36
CA LYS A 51 12.79 -12.55 -11.99
C LYS A 51 11.32 -12.98 -11.90
N LEU A 52 10.37 -12.17 -12.38
CA LEU A 52 8.94 -12.51 -12.40
C LEU A 52 8.69 -13.87 -13.04
N THR A 53 9.28 -14.14 -14.20
CA THR A 53 9.03 -15.39 -14.93
C THR A 53 9.72 -16.62 -14.34
N SER A 54 10.66 -16.42 -13.40
CA SER A 54 11.42 -17.49 -12.75
C SER A 54 10.79 -18.03 -11.45
N ILE A 55 9.89 -17.29 -10.82
CA ILE A 55 9.34 -17.66 -9.50
C ILE A 55 8.14 -18.60 -9.62
N PRO A 56 7.95 -19.53 -8.65
CA PRO A 56 6.82 -20.47 -8.68
C PRO A 56 5.46 -19.76 -8.66
N PHE A 57 5.36 -18.60 -8.00
CA PHE A 57 4.16 -17.76 -7.94
C PHE A 57 3.76 -17.13 -9.29
N ALA A 58 4.57 -17.25 -10.35
CA ALA A 58 4.21 -16.80 -11.68
C ALA A 58 4.11 -17.96 -12.69
N SER A 59 4.03 -19.21 -12.21
CA SER A 59 3.94 -20.40 -13.04
C SER A 59 2.49 -20.71 -13.45
N ALA A 60 2.26 -21.07 -14.71
CA ALA A 60 0.94 -21.53 -15.17
C ALA A 60 0.52 -22.88 -14.52
N ASP A 61 1.47 -23.60 -13.91
CA ASP A 61 1.19 -24.83 -13.19
C ASP A 61 0.83 -24.60 -11.71
N TYR A 62 0.83 -23.35 -11.24
CA TYR A 62 0.48 -23.00 -9.87
C TYR A 62 -0.91 -23.54 -9.50
N LYS A 63 -1.08 -23.93 -8.23
CA LYS A 63 -2.35 -24.43 -7.69
C LYS A 63 -2.74 -23.59 -6.49
N ASN A 64 -3.99 -23.13 -6.50
CA ASN A 64 -4.55 -22.36 -5.41
C ASN A 64 -4.62 -23.17 -4.11
N ASN A 65 -4.65 -22.46 -3.00
CA ASN A 65 -4.70 -22.95 -1.63
C ASN A 65 -6.00 -22.49 -0.94
N ALA A 66 -7.08 -22.29 -1.71
CA ALA A 66 -8.32 -21.73 -1.20
C ALA A 66 -8.91 -22.56 -0.06
N VAL A 67 -9.27 -21.89 1.04
CA VAL A 67 -9.86 -22.48 2.25
C VAL A 67 -11.06 -21.67 2.72
N LYS A 68 -11.93 -22.31 3.51
CA LYS A 68 -13.17 -21.69 4.01
C LYS A 68 -12.92 -20.59 5.04
N GLU A 69 -11.91 -20.77 5.87
CA GLU A 69 -11.56 -19.86 6.95
C GLU A 69 -10.08 -19.51 6.85
N VAL A 70 -9.79 -18.20 6.87
CA VAL A 70 -8.43 -17.69 6.94
C VAL A 70 -8.25 -16.99 8.28
N ASN A 71 -7.37 -17.55 9.11
CA ASN A 71 -6.85 -16.94 10.32
C ASN A 71 -5.39 -16.54 10.06
N ARG A 72 -5.10 -15.23 10.11
CA ARG A 72 -3.78 -14.67 9.73
C ARG A 72 -2.60 -15.37 10.41
N GLY A 73 -2.73 -15.70 11.69
CA GLY A 73 -1.67 -16.30 12.49
C GLY A 73 -1.56 -17.83 12.39
N GLN A 74 -2.51 -18.50 11.75
CA GLN A 74 -2.56 -19.97 11.68
C GLN A 74 -2.40 -20.52 10.26
N ASN A 75 -3.07 -19.92 9.28
CA ASN A 75 -3.08 -20.37 7.89
C ASN A 75 -3.16 -19.20 6.89
N GLY A 76 -2.77 -17.99 7.30
CA GLY A 76 -2.80 -16.80 6.46
C GLY A 76 -1.96 -16.94 5.20
N GLU A 77 -0.94 -17.80 5.23
CA GLU A 77 -0.06 -18.07 4.09
C GLU A 77 -0.77 -18.60 2.87
N ALA A 78 -1.85 -19.36 3.06
CA ALA A 78 -2.67 -19.80 1.95
C ALA A 78 -3.16 -18.60 1.12
N LEU A 79 -3.63 -17.54 1.78
CA LEU A 79 -4.20 -16.37 1.12
C LEU A 79 -3.13 -15.43 0.55
N TRP A 80 -2.07 -15.11 1.30
CA TRP A 80 -1.07 -14.15 0.82
C TRP A 80 -0.18 -14.72 -0.29
N HIS A 81 0.06 -16.04 -0.31
CA HIS A 81 0.71 -16.72 -1.44
C HIS A 81 -0.15 -16.68 -2.70
N ASP A 82 -1.45 -16.93 -2.56
CA ASP A 82 -2.37 -16.94 -3.68
C ASP A 82 -2.67 -15.54 -4.21
N ALA A 83 -2.76 -14.52 -3.34
CA ALA A 83 -2.89 -13.12 -3.77
C ALA A 83 -1.67 -12.67 -4.59
N ALA A 84 -0.46 -13.00 -4.12
CA ALA A 84 0.77 -12.77 -4.87
C ALA A 84 0.79 -13.52 -6.20
N ALA A 85 0.40 -14.80 -6.20
CA ALA A 85 0.38 -15.60 -7.41
C ALA A 85 -0.63 -15.07 -8.45
N ALA A 86 -1.84 -14.72 -8.02
CA ALA A 86 -2.87 -14.16 -8.88
C ALA A 86 -2.39 -12.86 -9.54
N PHE A 87 -1.79 -11.93 -8.77
CA PHE A 87 -1.25 -10.69 -9.33
C PHE A 87 -0.09 -10.94 -10.29
N ASN A 88 0.88 -11.78 -9.90
CA ASN A 88 2.05 -12.10 -10.73
C ASN A 88 1.66 -12.73 -12.06
N LEU A 89 0.69 -13.65 -12.04
CA LEU A 89 0.16 -14.32 -13.24
C LEU A 89 -0.65 -13.37 -14.13
N ALA A 90 -1.51 -12.53 -13.55
CA ALA A 90 -2.27 -11.54 -14.29
C ALA A 90 -1.36 -10.48 -14.95
N LEU A 91 -0.33 -10.02 -14.23
CA LEU A 91 0.68 -9.12 -14.77
C LEU A 91 1.49 -9.80 -15.90
N ARG A 92 1.88 -11.06 -15.70
CA ARG A 92 2.55 -11.86 -16.73
C ARG A 92 1.70 -11.98 -17.99
N TRP A 93 0.40 -12.26 -17.86
CA TRP A 93 -0.53 -12.29 -18.99
C TRP A 93 -0.59 -10.96 -19.72
N LYS A 94 -0.78 -9.84 -19.02
CA LYS A 94 -0.85 -8.52 -19.64
C LYS A 94 0.41 -8.18 -20.45
N ILE A 95 1.58 -8.59 -19.96
CA ILE A 95 2.86 -8.34 -20.63
C ILE A 95 3.12 -9.33 -21.77
N SER A 96 2.92 -10.64 -21.58
CA SER A 96 3.28 -11.65 -22.59
C SER A 96 2.18 -11.95 -23.62
N GLY A 97 0.92 -11.73 -23.26
CA GLY A 97 -0.25 -12.11 -24.05
C GLY A 97 -0.55 -13.61 -24.07
N GLU A 98 0.05 -14.40 -23.17
CA GLU A 98 -0.18 -15.84 -23.10
C GLU A 98 -1.35 -16.17 -22.15
N ASP A 99 -2.49 -16.57 -22.72
CA ASP A 99 -3.75 -16.78 -21.99
C ASP A 99 -3.66 -17.77 -20.82
N ARG A 100 -2.77 -18.77 -20.88
CA ARG A 100 -2.56 -19.72 -19.78
C ARG A 100 -2.28 -19.06 -18.43
N TYR A 101 -1.65 -17.88 -18.42
CA TYR A 101 -1.40 -17.17 -17.16
C TYR A 101 -2.65 -16.47 -16.63
N ALA A 102 -3.49 -15.92 -17.52
CA ALA A 102 -4.80 -15.41 -17.13
C ALA A 102 -5.73 -16.52 -16.67
N GLU A 103 -5.71 -17.69 -17.31
CA GLU A 103 -6.45 -18.88 -16.88
C GLU A 103 -6.09 -19.26 -15.45
N THR A 104 -4.79 -19.46 -15.14
CA THR A 104 -4.35 -19.80 -13.78
C THR A 104 -4.66 -18.70 -12.77
N ALA A 105 -4.48 -17.42 -13.11
CA ALA A 105 -4.83 -16.32 -12.22
C ALA A 105 -6.34 -16.28 -11.92
N SER A 106 -7.17 -16.52 -12.94
CA SER A 106 -8.62 -16.62 -12.83
C SER A 106 -9.03 -17.78 -11.94
N GLU A 107 -8.41 -18.95 -12.09
CA GLU A 107 -8.65 -20.14 -11.27
C GLU A 107 -8.40 -19.86 -9.78
N ILE A 108 -7.34 -19.13 -9.45
CA ILE A 108 -7.04 -18.73 -8.06
C ILE A 108 -8.17 -17.84 -7.52
N LEU A 109 -8.49 -16.74 -8.21
CA LEU A 109 -9.49 -15.79 -7.75
C LEU A 109 -10.89 -16.42 -7.63
N ILE A 110 -11.28 -17.26 -8.58
CA ILE A 110 -12.56 -17.97 -8.57
C ILE A 110 -12.59 -19.01 -7.43
N ALA A 111 -11.49 -19.72 -7.18
CA ALA A 111 -11.43 -20.70 -6.09
C ALA A 111 -11.64 -20.04 -4.72
N TRP A 112 -11.01 -18.89 -4.47
CA TRP A 112 -11.26 -18.11 -3.25
C TRP A 112 -12.69 -17.58 -3.20
N ALA A 113 -13.22 -17.05 -4.31
CA ALA A 113 -14.59 -16.55 -4.36
C ALA A 113 -15.65 -17.63 -4.11
N ASP A 114 -15.37 -18.88 -4.48
CA ASP A 114 -16.27 -20.02 -4.28
C ASP A 114 -16.09 -20.70 -2.91
N THR A 115 -14.95 -20.49 -2.22
CA THR A 115 -14.60 -21.25 -1.01
C THR A 115 -14.58 -20.41 0.26
N LEU A 116 -14.10 -19.17 0.19
CA LEU A 116 -13.90 -18.33 1.38
C LEU A 116 -15.25 -17.98 2.00
N GLU A 117 -15.39 -18.27 3.29
CA GLU A 117 -16.58 -17.97 4.08
C GLU A 117 -16.29 -16.91 5.14
N ILE A 118 -15.08 -16.89 5.71
CA ILE A 118 -14.73 -16.00 6.83
C ILE A 118 -13.23 -15.68 6.92
N LEU A 119 -12.92 -14.43 7.26
CA LEU A 119 -11.64 -14.03 7.82
C LEU A 119 -11.77 -14.00 9.35
N SER A 120 -10.95 -14.77 10.05
CA SER A 120 -11.03 -14.96 11.50
C SER A 120 -9.71 -14.59 12.20
N GLY A 121 -9.65 -14.79 13.52
CA GLY A 121 -8.46 -14.48 14.32
C GLY A 121 -8.54 -13.15 15.09
N GLY A 122 -9.73 -12.63 15.33
CA GLY A 122 -9.92 -11.37 16.04
C GLY A 122 -9.55 -10.17 15.17
N ASP A 123 -8.88 -9.18 15.74
CA ASP A 123 -8.57 -7.94 15.03
C ASP A 123 -7.64 -8.18 13.81
N ASP A 124 -6.73 -9.17 13.86
CA ASP A 124 -5.84 -9.52 12.74
C ASP A 124 -6.60 -9.90 11.44
N ALA A 125 -7.88 -10.24 11.53
CA ALA A 125 -8.74 -10.45 10.37
C ALA A 125 -8.89 -9.17 9.53
N TYR A 126 -8.85 -7.98 10.14
CA TYR A 126 -8.94 -6.69 9.45
C TYR A 126 -7.62 -6.28 8.78
N LEU A 127 -6.48 -6.72 9.30
CA LEU A 127 -5.21 -6.66 8.56
C LEU A 127 -5.27 -7.52 7.30
N THR A 128 -5.80 -8.73 7.43
CA THR A 128 -5.95 -9.65 6.28
C THR A 128 -6.92 -9.08 5.25
N ALA A 129 -8.05 -8.52 5.71
CA ALA A 129 -9.03 -7.87 4.84
C ALA A 129 -8.44 -6.64 4.12
N GLY A 130 -7.61 -5.85 4.79
CA GLY A 130 -6.94 -4.70 4.19
C GLY A 130 -5.87 -5.12 3.19
N LEU A 131 -4.91 -5.94 3.61
CA LEU A 131 -3.74 -6.30 2.80
C LEU A 131 -4.12 -7.19 1.62
N GLN A 132 -4.64 -8.38 1.88
CA GLN A 132 -4.99 -9.30 0.79
C GLN A 132 -6.20 -8.80 -0.02
N GLY A 133 -7.04 -7.92 0.56
CA GLY A 133 -8.15 -7.30 -0.16
C GLY A 133 -7.70 -6.44 -1.34
N TYR A 134 -6.76 -5.51 -1.13
CA TYR A 134 -6.28 -4.66 -2.23
C TYR A 134 -5.45 -5.46 -3.25
N GLU A 135 -4.68 -6.46 -2.80
CA GLU A 135 -3.87 -7.31 -3.67
C GLU A 135 -4.73 -8.14 -4.63
N LEU A 136 -5.75 -8.82 -4.11
CA LEU A 136 -6.70 -9.61 -4.90
C LEU A 136 -7.51 -8.72 -5.84
N ALA A 137 -7.90 -7.51 -5.40
CA ALA A 137 -8.64 -6.58 -6.24
C ALA A 137 -7.79 -6.08 -7.41
N ASN A 138 -6.50 -5.80 -7.19
CA ASN A 138 -5.54 -5.47 -8.24
C ASN A 138 -5.35 -6.63 -9.23
N ALA A 139 -5.28 -7.87 -8.76
CA ALA A 139 -5.20 -9.05 -9.64
C ALA A 139 -6.48 -9.22 -10.48
N ALA A 140 -7.66 -9.07 -9.87
CA ALA A 140 -8.95 -9.17 -10.56
C ALA A 140 -9.12 -8.06 -11.60
N GLU A 141 -8.67 -6.85 -11.28
CA GLU A 141 -8.71 -5.70 -12.17
C GLU A 141 -7.85 -5.91 -13.42
N LEU A 142 -6.64 -6.45 -13.24
CA LEU A 142 -5.79 -6.83 -14.36
C LEU A 142 -6.44 -7.88 -15.28
N LEU A 143 -7.36 -8.71 -14.79
CA LEU A 143 -8.04 -9.74 -15.59
C LEU A 143 -9.39 -9.28 -16.17
N ARG A 144 -9.83 -8.04 -15.92
CA ARG A 144 -11.18 -7.56 -16.27
C ARG A 144 -11.55 -7.76 -17.74
N ASP A 145 -10.59 -7.67 -18.64
CA ASP A 145 -10.74 -7.83 -20.09
C ASP A 145 -10.39 -9.24 -20.61
N PHE A 146 -10.03 -10.18 -19.73
CA PHE A 146 -9.90 -11.59 -20.11
C PHE A 146 -11.30 -12.22 -20.22
N GLU A 147 -11.76 -12.47 -21.46
CA GLU A 147 -13.16 -12.87 -21.73
C GLU A 147 -13.68 -14.03 -20.86
N PRO A 148 -12.93 -15.14 -20.65
CA PRO A 148 -13.39 -16.22 -19.79
C PRO A 148 -13.63 -15.80 -18.33
N PHE A 149 -12.77 -14.94 -17.78
CA PHE A 149 -12.91 -14.40 -16.42
C PHE A 149 -14.01 -13.37 -16.32
N ALA A 150 -14.07 -12.41 -17.26
CA ALA A 150 -15.11 -11.39 -17.31
C ALA A 150 -16.52 -12.02 -17.29
N LYS A 151 -16.69 -13.11 -18.04
CA LYS A 151 -17.98 -13.81 -18.17
C LYS A 151 -18.33 -14.68 -16.96
N ASN A 152 -17.36 -15.41 -16.39
CA ASN A 152 -17.65 -16.49 -15.44
C ASN A 152 -17.06 -16.29 -14.04
N GLY A 153 -16.09 -15.38 -13.88
CA GLY A 153 -15.32 -15.20 -12.65
C GLY A 153 -15.53 -13.84 -11.97
N LEU A 154 -15.54 -12.75 -12.74
CA LEU A 154 -15.54 -11.39 -12.18
C LEU A 154 -16.72 -11.14 -11.21
N SER A 155 -17.93 -11.59 -11.57
CA SER A 155 -19.11 -11.43 -10.71
C SER A 155 -19.03 -12.22 -9.40
N LYS A 156 -18.37 -13.39 -9.39
CA LYS A 156 -18.11 -14.18 -8.18
C LYS A 156 -17.13 -13.46 -7.27
N VAL A 157 -16.04 -12.97 -7.85
CA VAL A 157 -14.99 -12.23 -7.13
C VAL A 157 -15.56 -10.94 -6.53
N ILE A 158 -16.36 -10.17 -7.28
CA ILE A 158 -17.08 -9.00 -6.77
C ILE A 158 -18.03 -9.39 -5.62
N SER A 159 -18.74 -10.53 -5.73
CA SER A 159 -19.59 -11.03 -4.64
C SER A 159 -18.78 -11.37 -3.38
N MET A 160 -17.58 -11.93 -3.51
CA MET A 160 -16.70 -12.20 -2.36
C MET A 160 -16.28 -10.89 -1.67
N PHE A 161 -15.84 -9.89 -2.45
CA PHE A 161 -15.47 -8.58 -1.91
C PHE A 161 -16.64 -7.90 -1.19
N SER A 162 -17.82 -7.88 -1.80
CA SER A 162 -19.01 -7.25 -1.22
C SER A 162 -19.53 -7.94 0.04
N LYS A 163 -19.26 -9.24 0.24
CA LYS A 163 -19.75 -10.01 1.39
C LYS A 163 -18.76 -10.08 2.55
N ILE A 164 -17.47 -10.07 2.26
CA ILE A 164 -16.42 -10.36 3.26
C ILE A 164 -15.53 -9.14 3.44
N PHE A 165 -14.77 -8.77 2.42
CA PHE A 165 -13.70 -7.78 2.53
C PHE A 165 -14.23 -6.37 2.77
N LEU A 166 -15.11 -5.88 1.89
CA LEU A 166 -15.56 -4.49 1.94
C LEU A 166 -16.31 -4.16 3.25
N PRO A 167 -17.27 -4.98 3.74
CA PRO A 167 -17.87 -4.74 5.05
C PRO A 167 -16.84 -4.65 6.17
N MET A 168 -15.85 -5.54 6.20
CA MET A 168 -14.79 -5.50 7.21
C MET A 168 -13.93 -4.23 7.10
N ASN A 169 -13.55 -3.84 5.88
CA ASN A 169 -12.78 -2.60 5.68
C ASN A 169 -13.58 -1.38 6.14
N LEU A 170 -14.86 -1.29 5.80
CA LEU A 170 -15.72 -0.19 6.21
C LEU A 170 -16.00 -0.20 7.71
N ASP A 171 -16.21 -1.35 8.34
CA ASP A 171 -16.43 -1.44 9.78
C ASP A 171 -15.19 -0.93 10.56
N PHE A 172 -13.99 -1.32 10.12
CA PHE A 172 -12.73 -0.84 10.70
C PHE A 172 -12.55 0.67 10.51
N LEU A 173 -12.76 1.18 9.29
CA LEU A 173 -12.60 2.61 9.00
C LEU A 173 -13.71 3.47 9.63
N ASN A 174 -14.90 2.93 9.90
CA ASN A 174 -15.95 3.64 10.63
C ASN A 174 -15.84 3.49 12.16
N HIS A 175 -14.79 2.82 12.65
CA HIS A 175 -14.52 2.62 14.07
C HIS A 175 -15.69 1.99 14.84
N VAL A 176 -16.39 1.02 14.23
CA VAL A 176 -17.56 0.37 14.85
C VAL A 176 -17.19 -0.87 15.67
N LEU A 177 -15.90 -1.23 15.73
CA LEU A 177 -15.44 -2.41 16.43
C LEU A 177 -15.23 -2.12 17.92
N GLY A 178 -15.60 -3.09 18.77
CA GLY A 178 -15.43 -2.95 20.22
C GLY A 178 -13.96 -2.85 20.67
N SER A 179 -13.02 -3.40 19.88
CA SER A 179 -11.58 -3.26 20.10
C SER A 179 -11.11 -1.82 19.91
N GLU A 180 -11.79 -1.02 19.08
CA GLU A 180 -11.52 0.40 18.79
C GLU A 180 -12.09 1.35 19.85
N HIS A 181 -11.93 1.00 21.12
CA HIS A 181 -12.37 1.81 22.28
C HIS A 181 -11.76 3.23 22.32
N ASN A 182 -10.75 3.51 21.49
CA ASN A 182 -10.39 4.85 21.05
C ASN A 182 -10.00 4.81 19.54
N VAL A 183 -10.33 5.87 18.80
CA VAL A 183 -10.13 5.94 17.33
C VAL A 183 -8.65 5.90 16.89
N LYS A 184 -7.70 6.09 17.80
CA LYS A 184 -6.25 6.01 17.53
C LYS A 184 -5.62 4.73 18.09
N HIS A 185 -6.40 3.75 18.53
CA HIS A 185 -5.88 2.52 19.11
C HIS A 185 -4.89 1.83 18.17
N PHE A 186 -5.34 1.48 16.96
CA PHE A 186 -4.52 0.73 16.02
C PHE A 186 -3.46 1.62 15.38
N PHE A 187 -2.31 1.03 15.08
CA PHE A 187 -1.25 1.75 14.39
C PHE A 187 -1.61 2.01 12.92
N ALA A 188 -0.97 3.01 12.32
CA ALA A 188 -1.31 3.55 11.00
C ALA A 188 -1.40 2.48 9.90
N ASN A 189 -0.57 1.43 9.95
CA ASN A 189 -0.58 0.38 8.92
C ASN A 189 -1.94 -0.32 8.80
N TRP A 190 -2.67 -0.46 9.91
CA TRP A 190 -3.95 -1.15 9.96
C TRP A 190 -5.02 -0.43 9.16
N GLU A 191 -5.20 0.86 9.40
CA GLU A 191 -6.17 1.65 8.66
C GLU A 191 -5.70 1.91 7.23
N GLN A 192 -4.40 2.14 7.00
CA GLN A 192 -3.86 2.34 5.65
C GLN A 192 -4.14 1.16 4.72
N CYS A 193 -3.95 -0.10 5.17
CA CYS A 193 -4.25 -1.24 4.29
C CYS A 193 -5.76 -1.37 4.05
N ASN A 194 -6.60 -1.01 5.02
CA ASN A 194 -8.05 -0.97 4.83
C ASN A 194 -8.47 0.12 3.83
N ILE A 195 -7.86 1.32 3.86
CA ILE A 195 -8.05 2.37 2.85
C ILE A 195 -7.66 1.85 1.46
N ALA A 196 -6.47 1.23 1.33
CA ALA A 196 -5.98 0.68 0.07
C ALA A 196 -6.96 -0.35 -0.52
N SER A 197 -7.49 -1.24 0.33
CA SER A 197 -8.51 -2.23 -0.05
C SER A 197 -9.83 -1.58 -0.47
N THR A 198 -10.34 -0.64 0.33
CA THR A 198 -11.60 0.06 0.02
C THR A 198 -11.51 0.79 -1.32
N MET A 199 -10.39 1.47 -1.61
CA MET A 199 -10.15 2.09 -2.92
C MET A 199 -10.11 1.06 -4.05
N ALA A 200 -9.37 -0.03 -3.86
CA ALA A 200 -9.23 -1.07 -4.87
C ALA A 200 -10.56 -1.75 -5.22
N ILE A 201 -11.37 -2.05 -4.19
CA ILE A 201 -12.70 -2.62 -4.34
C ILE A 201 -13.66 -1.60 -4.98
N ALA A 202 -13.57 -0.31 -4.64
CA ALA A 202 -14.40 0.72 -5.22
C ALA A 202 -14.22 0.80 -6.75
N VAL A 203 -12.97 0.83 -7.23
CA VAL A 203 -12.68 0.77 -8.66
C VAL A 203 -13.16 -0.56 -9.23
N LEU A 204 -12.83 -1.71 -8.61
CA LEU A 204 -13.23 -3.01 -9.13
C LEU A 204 -14.76 -3.15 -9.32
N THR A 205 -15.54 -2.46 -8.49
CA THR A 205 -17.01 -2.53 -8.47
C THR A 205 -17.70 -1.31 -9.08
N ASP A 206 -16.95 -0.39 -9.70
CA ASP A 206 -17.48 0.86 -10.24
C ASP A 206 -18.29 1.68 -9.21
N ASN A 207 -17.86 1.67 -7.94
CA ASN A 207 -18.61 2.23 -6.81
C ASN A 207 -18.02 3.57 -6.33
N GLN A 208 -18.55 4.66 -6.89
CA GLN A 208 -18.14 6.03 -6.56
C GLN A 208 -18.33 6.36 -5.07
N THR A 209 -19.40 5.91 -4.43
CA THR A 209 -19.66 6.19 -3.00
C THR A 209 -18.56 5.61 -2.11
N THR A 210 -18.14 4.37 -2.39
CA THR A 210 -17.06 3.71 -1.64
C THR A 210 -15.70 4.37 -1.92
N TRP A 211 -15.48 4.84 -3.16
CA TRP A 211 -14.28 5.60 -3.51
C TRP A 211 -14.20 6.91 -2.75
N ASP A 212 -15.28 7.70 -2.77
CA ASP A 212 -15.36 9.01 -2.10
C ASP A 212 -15.12 8.85 -0.60
N PHE A 213 -15.69 7.81 0.02
CA PHE A 213 -15.43 7.47 1.42
C PHE A 213 -13.94 7.21 1.68
N ALA A 214 -13.28 6.39 0.86
CA ALA A 214 -11.87 6.05 1.10
C ALA A 214 -10.94 7.25 0.90
N VAL A 215 -11.19 8.07 -0.12
CA VAL A 215 -10.44 9.31 -0.37
C VAL A 215 -10.66 10.32 0.75
N ASP A 216 -11.90 10.49 1.21
CA ASP A 216 -12.20 11.38 2.34
C ASP A 216 -11.54 10.88 3.63
N TYR A 217 -11.61 9.59 3.92
CA TYR A 217 -10.97 9.02 5.10
C TYR A 217 -9.45 9.19 5.07
N PHE A 218 -8.80 8.96 3.92
CA PHE A 218 -7.37 9.23 3.78
C PHE A 218 -7.02 10.69 4.13
N LYS A 219 -7.85 11.64 3.68
CA LYS A 219 -7.61 13.08 3.84
C LYS A 219 -7.98 13.61 5.22
N HIS A 220 -9.05 13.10 5.82
CA HIS A 220 -9.77 13.71 6.94
C HIS A 220 -10.21 12.72 8.04
N GLY A 221 -9.88 11.43 7.92
CA GLY A 221 -10.23 10.41 8.91
C GLY A 221 -9.65 10.70 10.30
N GLU A 222 -10.34 10.22 11.33
CA GLU A 222 -9.98 10.49 12.73
C GLU A 222 -8.87 9.55 13.25
N GLY A 223 -8.74 8.38 12.64
CA GLY A 223 -7.79 7.33 13.01
C GLY A 223 -6.38 7.53 12.46
N ASN A 224 -5.47 6.61 12.80
CA ASN A 224 -4.04 6.75 12.50
C ASN A 224 -3.68 6.49 11.02
N GLY A 225 -4.58 5.95 10.21
CA GLY A 225 -4.37 5.72 8.78
C GLY A 225 -4.63 6.96 7.93
N ALA A 226 -5.44 7.91 8.41
CA ALA A 226 -5.56 9.21 7.78
C ALA A 226 -4.20 9.91 7.75
N ILE A 227 -3.86 10.54 6.62
CA ILE A 227 -2.49 10.96 6.33
C ILE A 227 -1.91 11.95 7.35
N ASN A 228 -2.77 12.77 7.97
CA ASN A 228 -2.39 13.75 8.99
C ASN A 228 -2.05 13.10 10.34
N ASN A 229 -2.57 11.92 10.61
CA ASN A 229 -2.23 11.16 11.81
C ASN A 229 -1.12 10.14 11.52
N GLY A 230 -1.11 9.55 10.31
CA GLY A 230 -0.11 8.59 9.87
C GLY A 230 1.28 9.20 9.67
N ILE A 231 1.34 10.45 9.18
CA ILE A 231 2.54 11.29 9.17
C ILE A 231 2.25 12.53 10.04
N SER A 232 2.41 12.34 11.35
CA SER A 232 1.83 13.19 12.39
C SER A 232 2.52 14.54 12.54
N ASN A 233 3.82 14.52 12.84
CA ASN A 233 4.58 15.73 13.21
C ASN A 233 5.49 16.15 12.07
N ILE A 234 5.52 17.44 11.75
CA ILE A 234 6.52 18.01 10.85
C ILE A 234 7.67 18.56 11.70
N VAL A 235 8.86 18.04 11.46
CA VAL A 235 10.10 18.39 12.17
C VAL A 235 11.12 18.97 11.19
N GLU A 236 12.11 19.71 11.70
CA GLU A 236 13.17 20.29 10.88
C GLU A 236 14.37 19.34 10.78
N GLU A 237 14.81 19.06 9.56
CA GLU A 237 16.03 18.30 9.30
C GLU A 237 17.25 18.99 9.95
N PRO A 238 18.01 18.27 10.80
CA PRO A 238 19.24 18.78 11.38
C PRO A 238 20.24 19.21 10.30
N GLY A 239 20.66 20.48 10.37
CA GLY A 239 21.70 21.06 9.51
C GLY A 239 21.21 21.71 8.22
N THR A 240 20.00 21.38 7.74
CA THR A 240 19.44 21.99 6.51
C THR A 240 18.18 22.81 6.78
N GLY A 241 17.43 22.50 7.85
CA GLY A 241 16.13 23.10 8.15
C GLY A 241 15.00 22.65 7.21
N ARG A 242 15.20 21.63 6.37
CA ARG A 242 14.15 21.09 5.50
C ARG A 242 13.07 20.40 6.33
N ALA A 243 11.81 20.50 5.92
CA ALA A 243 10.73 19.80 6.59
C ALA A 243 10.84 18.28 6.38
N LEU A 244 10.67 17.52 7.46
CA LEU A 244 10.53 16.06 7.47
C LEU A 244 9.25 15.70 8.21
N GLY A 245 8.60 14.59 7.83
CA GLY A 245 7.37 14.10 8.46
C GLY A 245 7.60 12.87 9.32
N GLN A 246 7.44 12.97 10.63
CA GLN A 246 7.50 11.82 11.53
C GLN A 246 6.35 10.85 11.24
N GLY A 247 6.69 9.62 10.86
CA GLY A 247 5.71 8.53 10.70
C GLY A 247 5.21 8.01 12.04
N GLN A 248 3.91 7.69 12.13
CA GLN A 248 3.26 7.21 13.35
C GLN A 248 3.79 5.85 13.83
N GLU A 249 4.36 5.01 12.97
CA GLU A 249 4.98 3.73 13.39
C GLU A 249 6.41 3.88 13.89
N SER A 250 7.05 5.06 13.71
CA SER A 250 8.50 5.20 13.88
C SER A 250 8.99 4.99 15.32
N GLY A 251 8.14 5.26 16.30
CA GLY A 251 8.40 4.95 17.72
C GLY A 251 8.29 3.45 18.05
N ARG A 252 7.56 2.67 17.25
CA ARG A 252 7.37 1.23 17.45
C ARG A 252 8.55 0.44 16.88
N ASP A 253 8.70 0.44 15.56
CA ASP A 253 9.82 -0.18 14.84
C ASP A 253 9.86 0.27 13.37
N GLN A 254 11.01 0.09 12.74
CA GLN A 254 11.22 0.50 11.36
C GLN A 254 10.66 -0.52 10.34
N GLY A 255 10.37 -1.75 10.75
CA GLY A 255 9.78 -2.77 9.88
C GLY A 255 8.34 -2.44 9.48
N HIS A 256 7.55 -1.96 10.44
CA HIS A 256 6.19 -1.47 10.20
C HIS A 256 6.18 -0.07 9.62
N SER A 257 7.13 0.78 10.01
CA SER A 257 7.32 2.08 9.34
C SER A 257 7.59 1.89 7.84
N ALA A 258 8.41 0.91 7.45
CA ALA A 258 8.65 0.57 6.04
C ALA A 258 7.37 0.11 5.35
N MET A 259 6.52 -0.67 6.05
CA MET A 259 5.23 -1.15 5.53
C MET A 259 4.28 0.01 5.22
N ASN A 260 4.24 1.07 6.04
CA ASN A 260 3.41 2.23 5.74
C ASN A 260 3.74 2.82 4.37
N PHE A 261 5.02 2.97 4.01
CA PHE A 261 5.38 3.56 2.72
C PHE A 261 5.06 2.65 1.53
N GLN A 262 5.04 1.33 1.76
CA GLN A 262 4.55 0.38 0.77
C GLN A 262 3.05 0.57 0.50
N VAL A 263 2.24 0.68 1.56
CA VAL A 263 0.78 0.84 1.44
C VAL A 263 0.40 2.26 1.01
N LEU A 264 1.07 3.30 1.51
CA LEU A 264 0.88 4.69 1.08
C LEU A 264 1.26 4.88 -0.40
N GLY A 265 2.31 4.18 -0.87
CA GLY A 265 2.62 4.11 -2.30
C GLY A 265 1.46 3.52 -3.09
N ALA A 266 0.88 2.41 -2.63
CA ALA A 266 -0.28 1.80 -3.28
C ALA A 266 -1.52 2.73 -3.29
N ILE A 267 -1.85 3.36 -2.16
CA ILE A 267 -2.94 4.35 -2.05
C ILE A 267 -2.72 5.49 -3.05
N GLY A 268 -1.53 6.10 -3.04
CA GLY A 268 -1.19 7.21 -3.93
C GLY A 268 -1.27 6.81 -5.40
N GLN A 269 -0.77 5.63 -5.77
CA GLN A 269 -0.76 5.17 -7.16
C GLN A 269 -2.16 4.81 -7.66
N GLN A 270 -2.98 4.15 -6.83
CA GLN A 270 -4.38 3.86 -7.16
C GLN A 270 -5.18 5.17 -7.35
N ALA A 271 -4.98 6.17 -6.49
CA ALA A 271 -5.59 7.49 -6.64
C ALA A 271 -5.13 8.19 -7.92
N TRP A 272 -3.81 8.22 -8.16
CA TRP A 272 -3.20 8.89 -9.29
C TRP A 272 -3.74 8.36 -10.62
N ASN A 273 -3.87 7.04 -10.74
CA ASN A 273 -4.41 6.40 -11.95
C ASN A 273 -5.90 6.63 -12.16
N GLN A 274 -6.62 7.13 -11.15
CA GLN A 274 -8.01 7.59 -11.26
C GLN A 274 -8.13 9.11 -11.38
N GLY A 275 -7.01 9.83 -11.47
CA GLY A 275 -6.99 11.29 -11.60
C GLY A 275 -7.07 12.06 -10.27
N GLU A 276 -6.92 11.38 -9.12
CA GLU A 276 -6.86 11.99 -7.79
C GLU A 276 -5.41 12.05 -7.30
N ASP A 277 -4.91 13.24 -6.99
CA ASP A 277 -3.49 13.44 -6.63
C ASP A 277 -3.26 13.41 -5.11
N LEU A 278 -3.36 12.21 -4.52
CA LEU A 278 -3.05 12.01 -3.10
C LEU A 278 -1.56 12.13 -2.76
N PHE A 279 -0.67 11.98 -3.76
CA PHE A 279 0.76 12.21 -3.57
C PHE A 279 1.08 13.69 -3.34
N ALA A 280 0.37 14.62 -3.97
CA ALA A 280 0.52 16.06 -3.72
C ALA A 280 -0.23 16.56 -2.48
N TYR A 281 -1.18 15.78 -1.96
CA TYR A 281 -2.04 16.23 -0.87
C TYR A 281 -1.27 16.62 0.40
N ASN A 282 -1.72 17.73 1.01
CA ASN A 282 -1.18 18.30 2.25
C ASN A 282 0.35 18.50 2.23
N ASP A 283 0.82 19.26 1.23
CA ASP A 283 2.23 19.57 0.97
C ASP A 283 3.08 18.32 0.72
N SER A 284 2.56 17.39 -0.09
CA SER A 284 3.16 16.09 -0.33
C SER A 284 3.49 15.35 0.97
N ARG A 285 2.48 15.18 1.83
CA ARG A 285 2.66 14.61 3.16
C ARG A 285 3.28 13.21 3.15
N ILE A 286 2.97 12.40 2.13
CA ILE A 286 3.62 11.10 1.90
C ILE A 286 5.13 11.28 1.66
N LEU A 287 5.56 12.26 0.85
CA LEU A 287 6.98 12.55 0.60
C LEU A 287 7.70 13.02 1.87
N LEU A 288 7.08 13.91 2.66
CA LEU A 288 7.67 14.34 3.93
C LEU A 288 7.94 13.14 4.85
N GLY A 289 6.99 12.20 4.92
CA GLY A 289 7.16 10.92 5.60
C GLY A 289 8.29 10.07 5.03
N ALA A 290 8.33 9.93 3.70
CA ALA A 290 9.33 9.11 3.02
C ALA A 290 10.75 9.64 3.24
N GLU A 291 10.96 10.96 3.19
CA GLU A 291 12.24 11.60 3.48
C GLU A 291 12.68 11.34 4.94
N TYR A 292 11.76 11.46 5.91
CA TYR A 292 12.05 11.17 7.31
C TYR A 292 12.50 9.71 7.53
N PHE A 293 11.71 8.76 7.03
CA PHE A 293 12.00 7.34 7.14
C PHE A 293 13.32 6.98 6.45
N ALA A 294 13.50 7.46 5.22
CA ALA A 294 14.69 7.20 4.43
C ALA A 294 15.95 7.69 5.14
N ARG A 295 15.93 8.93 5.63
CA ARG A 295 17.06 9.54 6.33
C ARG A 295 17.47 8.72 7.55
N TYR A 296 16.50 8.33 8.38
CA TYR A 296 16.76 7.56 9.59
C TYR A 296 17.29 6.15 9.29
N ASN A 297 16.68 5.46 8.31
CA ASN A 297 17.05 4.10 7.95
C ASN A 297 18.34 4.00 7.11
N LEU A 298 18.84 5.12 6.60
CA LEU A 298 20.20 5.26 6.05
C LEU A 298 21.26 5.55 7.13
N GLY A 299 20.88 5.49 8.41
CA GLY A 299 21.81 5.63 9.54
C GLY A 299 22.02 7.05 10.06
N ASN A 300 21.20 8.02 9.64
CA ASN A 300 21.26 9.40 10.16
C ASN A 300 20.25 9.61 11.31
N ASP A 301 20.45 10.62 12.15
CA ASP A 301 19.56 10.92 13.28
C ASP A 301 18.49 11.94 12.92
N VAL A 302 17.21 11.61 13.10
CA VAL A 302 16.06 12.50 12.90
C VAL A 302 15.55 13.05 14.25
N PRO A 303 15.03 14.29 14.32
CA PRO A 303 14.30 14.74 15.48
C PRO A 303 13.05 13.89 15.66
N PHE A 304 12.69 13.62 16.91
CA PHE A 304 11.51 12.84 17.24
C PHE A 304 10.68 13.60 18.28
N GLU A 305 9.42 13.84 17.95
CA GLU A 305 8.40 14.40 18.82
C GLU A 305 7.67 13.26 19.55
N PRO A 306 7.77 13.19 20.89
CA PRO A 306 7.06 12.17 21.67
C PRO A 306 5.56 12.18 21.41
N TYR A 307 4.97 10.99 21.30
CA TYR A 307 3.53 10.85 21.07
C TYR A 307 2.95 9.62 21.77
N THR A 308 1.62 9.58 21.85
CA THR A 308 0.86 8.40 22.25
C THR A 308 -0.25 8.13 21.25
N ASN A 309 -0.55 6.86 21.02
CA ASN A 309 -1.73 6.43 20.26
C ASN A 309 -2.94 6.14 21.18
N GLY A 310 -2.89 6.62 22.44
CA GLY A 310 -3.90 6.35 23.44
C GLY A 310 -3.70 5.03 24.21
N ILE A 311 -2.86 4.12 23.71
CA ILE A 311 -2.56 2.81 24.34
C ILE A 311 -1.10 2.71 24.76
N VAL A 312 -0.19 3.08 23.86
CA VAL A 312 1.25 3.05 24.05
C VAL A 312 1.80 4.46 23.83
N SER A 313 2.88 4.79 24.54
CA SER A 313 3.59 6.06 24.40
C SER A 313 5.02 5.80 23.95
N PHE A 314 5.52 6.67 23.08
CA PHE A 314 6.89 6.62 22.57
C PHE A 314 7.53 7.99 22.78
N ASP A 315 8.68 8.01 23.43
CA ASP A 315 9.49 9.20 23.73
C ASP A 315 10.75 9.28 22.86
N VAL A 316 11.10 8.19 22.18
CA VAL A 316 12.22 8.10 21.25
C VAL A 316 11.83 7.32 20.00
N ILE A 317 12.51 7.62 18.89
CA ILE A 317 12.44 6.78 17.69
C ILE A 317 13.04 5.40 17.97
N SER A 318 12.45 4.36 17.40
CA SER A 318 12.88 2.97 17.63
C SER A 318 14.07 2.60 16.73
N GLU A 319 15.10 2.00 17.33
CA GLU A 319 16.21 1.34 16.62
C GLU A 319 15.82 -0.07 16.13
N ALA A 320 14.67 -0.61 16.56
CA ALA A 320 14.24 -1.93 16.15
C ALA A 320 14.03 -1.98 14.63
N SER A 321 14.68 -2.96 13.99
CA SER A 321 14.66 -3.15 12.54
C SER A 321 15.18 -1.97 11.72
N ARG A 322 16.02 -1.08 12.28
CA ARG A 322 16.60 0.06 11.53
C ARG A 322 17.36 -0.44 10.31
N GLY A 323 17.08 0.19 9.16
CA GLY A 323 17.53 -0.25 7.84
C GLY A 323 16.57 -1.23 7.16
N ALA A 324 15.33 -1.38 7.66
CA ALA A 324 14.33 -2.26 7.07
C ALA A 324 13.99 -1.88 5.61
N VAL A 325 14.17 -2.82 4.69
CA VAL A 325 13.87 -2.61 3.26
C VAL A 325 12.57 -3.34 2.89
N ARG A 326 11.68 -2.62 2.21
CA ARG A 326 10.47 -3.14 1.56
C ARG A 326 10.30 -2.48 0.18
N PRO A 327 9.66 -3.14 -0.79
CA PRO A 327 9.34 -2.52 -2.09
C PRO A 327 8.45 -1.28 -1.95
N ALA A 328 8.72 -0.25 -2.76
CA ALA A 328 7.92 0.96 -3.05
C ALA A 328 8.79 2.14 -3.49
N TRP A 329 10.11 2.03 -3.40
CA TRP A 329 10.99 3.18 -3.54
C TRP A 329 11.21 3.59 -4.99
N GLU A 330 11.11 2.65 -5.93
CA GLU A 330 11.01 2.98 -7.37
C GLU A 330 9.76 3.82 -7.63
N LEU A 331 8.61 3.43 -7.09
CA LEU A 331 7.36 4.18 -7.22
C LEU A 331 7.48 5.59 -6.66
N LEU A 332 7.87 5.72 -5.39
CA LEU A 332 7.96 7.01 -4.71
C LEU A 332 8.97 7.94 -5.41
N TYR A 333 10.15 7.42 -5.74
CA TYR A 333 11.17 8.20 -6.46
C TYR A 333 10.67 8.67 -7.83
N ASN A 334 10.14 7.76 -8.66
CA ASN A 334 9.73 8.13 -10.01
C ASN A 334 8.54 9.10 -9.98
N HIS A 335 7.61 8.95 -9.05
CA HIS A 335 6.53 9.92 -8.88
C HIS A 335 7.05 11.30 -8.47
N TYR A 336 7.79 11.41 -7.37
CA TYR A 336 8.16 12.72 -6.84
C TYR A 336 9.31 13.40 -7.59
N VAL A 337 10.37 12.67 -7.92
CA VAL A 337 11.56 13.24 -8.54
C VAL A 337 11.39 13.35 -10.04
N ASN A 338 10.97 12.28 -10.70
CA ASN A 338 10.94 12.25 -12.16
C ASN A 338 9.70 12.92 -12.75
N ILE A 339 8.50 12.57 -12.27
CA ILE A 339 7.23 13.13 -12.76
C ILE A 339 7.03 14.54 -12.20
N LYS A 340 7.05 14.71 -10.86
CA LYS A 340 6.78 16.02 -10.22
C LYS A 340 7.97 16.98 -10.20
N GLY A 341 9.21 16.49 -10.39
CA GLY A 341 10.40 17.34 -10.40
C GLY A 341 10.79 17.90 -9.03
N LEU A 342 10.36 17.27 -7.94
CA LEU A 342 10.67 17.70 -6.58
C LEU A 342 12.08 17.25 -6.15
N ASP A 343 12.71 18.04 -5.27
CA ASP A 343 13.96 17.66 -4.61
C ASP A 343 13.67 16.71 -3.45
N ALA A 344 14.05 15.44 -3.60
CA ALA A 344 13.83 14.37 -2.61
C ALA A 344 15.14 13.58 -2.38
N PRO A 345 16.15 14.17 -1.72
CA PRO A 345 17.47 13.58 -1.61
C PRO A 345 17.47 12.26 -0.83
N TRP A 346 16.67 12.13 0.23
CA TRP A 346 16.67 10.92 1.05
C TRP A 346 15.90 9.80 0.37
N THR A 347 14.79 10.09 -0.28
CA THR A 347 14.06 9.14 -1.12
C THR A 347 14.93 8.63 -2.26
N THR A 348 15.70 9.52 -2.90
CA THR A 348 16.68 9.15 -3.93
C THR A 348 17.78 8.25 -3.38
N ALA A 349 18.35 8.60 -2.23
CA ALA A 349 19.37 7.78 -1.59
C ALA A 349 18.82 6.41 -1.13
N TYR A 350 17.58 6.38 -0.64
CA TYR A 350 16.94 5.15 -0.18
C TYR A 350 16.55 4.24 -1.32
N LEU A 351 16.13 4.78 -2.47
CA LEU A 351 15.95 4.00 -3.69
C LEU A 351 17.26 3.25 -4.02
N ASN A 352 18.40 3.94 -4.02
CA ASN A 352 19.69 3.30 -4.33
C ASN A 352 20.02 2.17 -3.32
N ASN A 353 19.81 2.42 -2.02
CA ASN A 353 19.99 1.41 -0.97
C ASN A 353 19.03 0.21 -1.15
N SER A 354 17.77 0.49 -1.49
CA SER A 354 16.75 -0.53 -1.75
C SER A 354 17.11 -1.39 -2.97
N LEU A 355 17.57 -0.75 -4.06
CA LEU A 355 18.02 -1.48 -5.25
C LEU A 355 19.26 -2.32 -4.96
N GLU A 356 20.21 -1.82 -4.17
CA GLU A 356 21.37 -2.61 -3.73
C GLU A 356 20.92 -3.85 -2.95
N PHE A 357 20.00 -3.69 -1.99
CA PHE A 357 19.42 -4.80 -1.23
C PHE A 357 18.77 -5.86 -2.13
N PHE A 358 18.02 -5.44 -3.16
CA PHE A 358 17.37 -6.36 -4.10
C PHE A 358 18.27 -6.88 -5.24
N GLY A 359 19.55 -6.50 -5.27
CA GLY A 359 20.49 -6.97 -6.30
C GLY A 359 20.37 -6.26 -7.64
N GLY A 360 19.91 -5.00 -7.64
CA GLY A 360 19.91 -4.08 -8.77
C GLY A 360 18.55 -3.76 -9.37
N PHE A 361 17.48 -4.43 -8.94
CA PHE A 361 16.11 -4.17 -9.37
C PHE A 361 15.13 -4.56 -8.27
N GLU A 362 14.04 -3.80 -8.11
CA GLU A 362 12.99 -4.11 -7.15
C GLU A 362 12.09 -5.24 -7.70
N GLY A 363 11.99 -6.33 -6.93
CA GLY A 363 11.08 -7.44 -7.19
C GLY A 363 9.71 -7.25 -6.53
N GLY A 364 8.81 -8.22 -6.68
CA GLY A 364 7.50 -8.22 -6.03
C GLY A 364 7.23 -9.41 -5.12
N ALA A 365 5.99 -9.54 -4.66
CA ALA A 365 5.55 -10.60 -3.76
C ALA A 365 5.95 -11.99 -4.28
N GLY A 366 6.53 -12.82 -3.39
CA GLY A 366 7.06 -14.14 -3.73
C GLY A 366 8.47 -14.16 -4.36
N SER A 367 9.14 -13.01 -4.45
CA SER A 367 10.47 -12.93 -5.12
C SER A 367 11.66 -12.72 -4.18
N TRP A 368 11.42 -12.30 -2.93
CA TRP A 368 12.47 -11.76 -2.05
C TRP A 368 12.45 -12.30 -0.60
N GLY A 369 11.53 -13.20 -0.25
CA GLY A 369 11.49 -13.85 1.06
C GLY A 369 10.16 -14.53 1.37
N GLU A 370 10.05 -15.06 2.58
CA GLU A 370 8.87 -15.77 3.08
C GLU A 370 8.36 -15.16 4.39
N GLY A 371 7.10 -15.39 4.74
CA GLY A 371 6.43 -14.79 5.90
C GLY A 371 5.70 -13.51 5.54
N SER A 372 4.64 -13.20 6.29
CA SER A 372 3.64 -12.17 5.95
C SER A 372 4.25 -10.82 5.51
N GLY A 373 5.32 -10.37 6.18
CA GLY A 373 6.02 -9.13 5.82
C GLY A 373 6.48 -9.03 4.36
N HIS A 374 6.75 -10.16 3.71
CA HIS A 374 7.17 -10.22 2.31
C HIS A 374 6.00 -10.21 1.31
N TYR A 375 4.78 -10.31 1.83
CA TYR A 375 3.51 -10.41 1.11
C TYR A 375 2.44 -9.42 1.65
N ASP A 376 2.86 -8.34 2.32
CA ASP A 376 1.96 -7.22 2.64
C ASP A 376 1.83 -6.23 1.46
N GLY A 377 2.48 -6.54 0.33
CA GLY A 377 2.88 -5.63 -0.73
C GLY A 377 3.12 -6.34 -2.05
N LEU A 378 2.54 -5.84 -3.15
CA LEU A 378 2.73 -6.43 -4.49
C LEU A 378 4.12 -6.20 -5.08
N GLY A 379 4.71 -5.01 -4.86
CA GLY A 379 6.05 -4.63 -5.33
C GLY A 379 6.17 -4.50 -6.86
N TRP A 380 7.25 -5.05 -7.44
CA TRP A 380 7.61 -4.95 -8.87
C TRP A 380 7.95 -3.54 -9.35
N GLY A 381 8.46 -2.65 -8.49
CA GLY A 381 8.70 -1.26 -8.86
C GLY A 381 9.66 -1.06 -10.05
N SER A 382 10.70 -1.89 -10.22
CA SER A 382 11.58 -1.76 -11.38
C SER A 382 10.93 -2.20 -12.70
N LEU A 383 9.89 -3.03 -12.64
CA LEU A 383 9.10 -3.39 -13.81
C LEU A 383 8.00 -2.35 -14.06
N LEU A 384 7.25 -2.01 -13.01
CA LEU A 384 6.03 -1.20 -13.10
C LEU A 384 6.28 0.31 -13.07
N HIS A 385 7.27 0.80 -12.32
CA HIS A 385 7.37 2.22 -11.99
C HIS A 385 8.69 2.87 -12.43
N HIS A 386 9.68 2.08 -12.87
CA HIS A 386 10.91 2.62 -13.45
C HIS A 386 10.62 3.47 -14.69
N LEU A 387 11.26 4.63 -14.79
CA LEU A 387 11.19 5.54 -15.93
C LEU A 387 12.60 5.90 -16.39
N ASP A 388 12.88 5.74 -17.68
CA ASP A 388 14.08 6.34 -18.29
C ASP A 388 13.80 7.75 -18.82
N LYS A 389 14.83 8.41 -19.35
CA LYS A 389 14.73 9.78 -19.88
C LYS A 389 13.62 9.96 -20.93
N SER A 390 13.37 8.94 -21.76
CA SER A 390 12.33 9.02 -22.79
C SER A 390 10.93 8.94 -22.17
N ASP A 391 10.76 8.10 -21.15
CA ASP A 391 9.49 7.97 -20.43
C ASP A 391 9.16 9.27 -19.68
N ILE A 392 10.15 9.86 -19.00
CA ILE A 392 10.01 11.13 -18.28
C ILE A 392 9.60 12.26 -19.24
N GLN A 393 10.17 12.29 -20.45
CA GLN A 393 9.83 13.30 -21.44
C GLN A 393 8.39 13.11 -21.97
N ALA A 394 7.95 11.87 -22.15
CA ALA A 394 6.59 11.55 -22.55
C ALA A 394 5.58 11.98 -21.47
N GLU A 395 5.84 11.66 -20.20
CA GLU A 395 4.95 12.05 -19.09
C GLU A 395 4.88 13.57 -18.87
N LYS A 396 5.99 14.29 -18.99
CA LYS A 396 5.95 15.77 -18.91
C LYS A 396 5.15 16.39 -20.05
N SER A 397 5.08 15.72 -21.20
CA SER A 397 4.29 16.19 -22.34
C SER A 397 2.80 15.88 -22.19
N SER A 398 2.43 14.78 -21.51
CA SER A 398 1.03 14.43 -21.23
C SER A 398 0.43 15.34 -20.15
N VAL A 399 1.19 15.67 -19.10
CA VAL A 399 0.76 16.59 -18.02
C VAL A 399 0.66 18.05 -18.49
N ALA A 400 1.37 18.43 -19.56
CA ALA A 400 1.36 19.80 -20.12
C ALA A 400 0.32 20.04 -21.24
N GLY A 401 -0.62 19.11 -21.49
CA GLY A 401 -1.73 19.28 -22.44
C GLY A 401 -2.64 20.47 -22.11
N PRO A 402 -3.39 21.04 -23.09
CA PRO A 402 -3.89 22.42 -23.00
C PRO A 402 -4.88 22.57 -21.85
N GLY A 403 -4.46 23.29 -20.81
CA GLY A 403 -5.32 23.72 -19.72
C GLY A 403 -6.51 24.55 -20.25
N PRO A 404 -7.62 24.61 -19.50
CA PRO A 404 -8.78 25.40 -19.91
C PRO A 404 -8.33 26.84 -20.15
N SER A 405 -8.64 27.36 -21.33
CA SER A 405 -8.40 28.78 -21.66
C SER A 405 -8.99 29.64 -20.56
N THR A 406 -8.12 30.37 -19.87
CA THR A 406 -8.50 31.44 -18.95
C THR A 406 -9.10 32.58 -19.77
N ALA A 407 -10.40 32.48 -20.03
CA ALA A 407 -11.20 33.64 -20.37
C ALA A 407 -11.23 34.54 -19.13
N THR A 408 -10.49 35.64 -19.22
CA THR A 408 -10.48 36.74 -18.26
C THR A 408 -11.90 37.31 -18.17
N LEU A 409 -12.62 37.02 -17.08
CA LEU A 409 -13.85 37.71 -16.74
C LEU A 409 -13.50 38.93 -15.87
N GLU A 410 -13.65 40.10 -16.48
CA GLU A 410 -13.60 41.40 -15.80
C GLU A 410 -14.61 41.46 -14.66
N SER A 411 -14.15 41.89 -13.48
CA SER A 411 -14.96 42.10 -12.29
C SER A 411 -15.89 43.32 -12.46
N GLN A 412 -17.20 43.09 -12.42
CA GLN A 412 -18.21 44.12 -12.15
C GLN A 412 -18.73 43.95 -10.71
N PRO A 413 -18.96 45.02 -9.94
CA PRO A 413 -19.24 44.93 -8.50
C PRO A 413 -20.73 44.63 -8.27
N THR A 414 -21.04 43.58 -7.50
CA THR A 414 -22.41 43.30 -7.06
C THR A 414 -22.65 43.79 -5.63
N SER A 415 -23.66 44.65 -5.54
CA SER A 415 -24.24 45.26 -4.35
C SER A 415 -24.73 44.22 -3.33
N THR A 416 -24.43 44.48 -2.06
CA THR A 416 -24.88 43.74 -0.89
C THR A 416 -26.39 43.93 -0.68
N THR A 417 -27.13 42.85 -0.48
CA THR A 417 -28.43 42.91 0.22
C THR A 417 -28.56 41.71 1.14
N LEU A 418 -28.57 41.97 2.45
CA LEU A 418 -28.81 41.00 3.50
C LEU A 418 -30.30 40.57 3.51
N ALA A 419 -30.55 39.27 3.65
CA ALA A 419 -31.83 38.76 4.11
C ALA A 419 -31.61 37.83 5.32
N THR A 420 -32.14 38.28 6.46
CA THR A 420 -32.14 37.63 7.77
C THR A 420 -33.05 36.41 7.79
N VAL A 421 -32.56 35.26 8.25
CA VAL A 421 -33.40 34.11 8.65
C VAL A 421 -33.34 33.96 10.17
N ARG A 422 -34.50 34.09 10.81
CA ARG A 422 -34.73 33.91 12.25
C ARG A 422 -34.74 32.42 12.61
N THR A 423 -33.94 32.03 13.59
CA THR A 423 -34.06 30.77 14.33
C THR A 423 -34.93 30.97 15.57
N THR A 424 -35.96 30.12 15.74
CA THR A 424 -36.75 30.05 16.98
C THR A 424 -36.28 28.86 17.82
N SER A 425 -35.67 29.15 18.95
CA SER A 425 -35.40 28.20 20.03
C SER A 425 -36.68 27.91 20.83
N ARG A 426 -36.90 26.66 21.24
CA ARG A 426 -37.78 26.36 22.37
C ARG A 426 -37.12 25.38 23.31
N SER A 427 -36.80 25.89 24.49
CA SER A 427 -36.34 25.21 25.69
C SER A 427 -37.51 24.56 26.44
N LYS A 428 -37.26 23.43 27.10
CA LYS A 428 -37.98 22.99 28.31
C LYS A 428 -37.05 22.23 29.23
N THR A 429 -36.93 22.76 30.44
CA THR A 429 -36.30 22.18 31.63
C THR A 429 -37.33 21.39 32.43
N ALA A 430 -36.94 20.29 33.06
CA ALA A 430 -37.49 19.85 34.35
C ALA A 430 -36.50 18.90 35.05
N ILE A 431 -36.30 19.15 36.33
CA ILE A 431 -35.43 18.49 37.31
C ILE A 431 -36.28 17.48 38.11
N ALA A 432 -35.71 16.33 38.48
CA ALA A 432 -35.94 15.70 39.78
C ALA A 432 -34.84 14.66 40.09
N ASP A 433 -34.41 14.71 41.34
CA ASP A 433 -33.34 14.01 42.04
C ASP A 433 -33.83 12.67 42.61
N GLU A 434 -32.93 11.69 42.80
CA GLU A 434 -32.88 10.73 43.93
C GLU A 434 -31.95 9.53 43.65
N GLY A 435 -31.08 9.22 44.63
CA GLY A 435 -30.72 7.83 44.95
C GLY A 435 -29.30 7.37 44.62
N ALA A 436 -28.36 7.60 45.54
CA ALA A 436 -27.06 6.95 45.57
C ALA A 436 -27.16 5.51 46.11
N GLU A 437 -26.56 4.54 45.42
CA GLU A 437 -26.06 3.30 46.03
C GLU A 437 -24.67 2.94 45.49
N SER A 438 -23.73 2.79 46.42
CA SER A 438 -22.36 2.38 46.17
C SER A 438 -22.27 0.86 46.03
N PHE A 439 -21.66 0.36 44.95
CA PHE A 439 -21.16 -1.01 44.89
C PHE A 439 -19.65 -1.02 44.70
N THR A 440 -18.95 -1.40 45.77
CA THR A 440 -17.54 -1.73 45.79
C THR A 440 -17.34 -3.11 45.17
N VAL A 441 -16.64 -3.18 44.03
CA VAL A 441 -16.15 -4.45 43.46
C VAL A 441 -14.63 -4.52 43.65
N LYS A 442 -14.18 -5.57 44.33
CA LYS A 442 -12.76 -5.91 44.53
C LYS A 442 -12.08 -6.24 43.20
N PRO A 443 -10.78 -5.94 43.04
CA PRO A 443 -10.05 -6.24 41.81
C PRO A 443 -9.77 -7.74 41.71
N SER A 444 -10.28 -8.38 40.66
CA SER A 444 -9.82 -9.70 40.23
C SER A 444 -8.64 -9.50 39.26
N ALA A 445 -7.58 -10.27 39.49
CA ALA A 445 -6.33 -10.23 38.75
C ALA A 445 -6.55 -10.36 37.24
N VAL A 446 -6.08 -9.36 36.48
CA VAL A 446 -5.94 -9.45 35.03
C VAL A 446 -4.63 -10.18 34.75
N ASN A 447 -4.74 -11.39 34.20
CA ASN A 447 -3.61 -12.10 33.61
C ASN A 447 -3.11 -11.30 32.41
N ALA A 448 -1.82 -10.98 32.42
CA ALA A 448 -1.12 -10.39 31.29
C ALA A 448 -1.25 -11.30 30.06
N HIS A 449 -1.81 -10.76 28.98
CA HIS A 449 -1.70 -11.36 27.66
C HIS A 449 -0.24 -11.26 27.22
N HIS A 450 0.45 -12.39 27.20
CA HIS A 450 1.74 -12.53 26.54
C HIS A 450 1.56 -12.32 25.03
N SER A 451 2.03 -11.19 24.53
CA SER A 451 2.36 -11.04 23.11
C SER A 451 3.43 -12.06 22.76
N SER A 452 3.12 -12.98 21.86
CA SER A 452 4.08 -13.89 21.27
C SER A 452 5.07 -13.08 20.42
N THR A 453 6.26 -12.88 20.95
CA THR A 453 7.43 -12.42 20.19
C THR A 453 7.76 -13.45 19.12
N THR A 454 7.43 -13.18 17.86
CA THR A 454 8.06 -13.86 16.73
C THR A 454 9.44 -13.27 16.55
N THR A 455 10.46 -14.02 16.98
CA THR A 455 11.86 -13.68 16.78
C THR A 455 12.14 -13.66 15.28
N ALA A 456 12.38 -12.47 14.73
CA ALA A 456 12.98 -12.34 13.41
C ALA A 456 14.37 -12.99 13.46
N THR A 457 14.55 -14.09 12.73
CA THR A 457 15.83 -14.77 12.62
C THR A 457 16.85 -13.81 12.00
N ALA A 458 17.92 -13.55 12.75
CA ALA A 458 19.01 -12.70 12.31
C ALA A 458 19.58 -13.12 10.94
N ILE A 459 19.76 -12.15 10.05
CA ILE A 459 20.49 -12.29 8.78
C ILE A 459 21.95 -12.69 9.11
N PRO A 460 22.49 -13.79 8.56
CA PRO A 460 23.87 -14.16 8.83
C PRO A 460 24.84 -13.18 8.17
N GLN A 461 25.73 -12.58 8.97
CA GLN A 461 26.89 -11.86 8.45
C GLN A 461 27.79 -12.82 7.66
N ILE A 462 28.04 -12.47 6.39
CA ILE A 462 29.10 -13.11 5.59
C ILE A 462 30.44 -12.59 6.12
N THR A 463 31.05 -13.35 7.03
CA THR A 463 32.47 -13.18 7.36
C THR A 463 33.30 -14.09 6.46
N GLU A 464 34.03 -13.50 5.52
CA GLU A 464 35.11 -14.18 4.80
C GLU A 464 36.13 -14.74 5.80
N LYS A 465 36.39 -16.06 5.75
CA LYS A 465 37.56 -16.68 6.38
C LYS A 465 38.57 -17.06 5.30
N PRO A 466 39.88 -16.83 5.53
CA PRO A 466 40.91 -17.05 4.51
C PRO A 466 41.11 -18.54 4.24
N GLY A 467 41.22 -18.88 2.95
CA GLY A 467 41.35 -20.24 2.46
C GLY A 467 42.57 -21.00 3.02
N LYS A 468 42.34 -22.27 3.35
CA LYS A 468 43.40 -23.27 3.48
C LYS A 468 43.34 -24.21 2.28
N GLY A 469 44.48 -24.30 1.61
CA GLY A 469 44.62 -24.82 0.26
C GLY A 469 44.28 -26.30 0.06
N CYS A 470 43.73 -26.57 -1.11
CA CYS A 470 43.60 -27.90 -1.69
C CYS A 470 45.00 -28.47 -2.00
N ARG A 471 45.36 -29.58 -1.36
CA ARG A 471 46.54 -30.38 -1.74
C ARG A 471 46.11 -31.49 -2.71
N ALA A 472 46.65 -31.40 -3.93
CA ALA A 472 46.58 -32.42 -4.95
C ALA A 472 47.27 -33.73 -4.52
N ARG A 473 46.65 -34.87 -4.84
CA ARG A 473 47.23 -36.22 -4.71
C ARG A 473 47.97 -36.59 -6.00
N ARG A 474 49.23 -37.03 -5.88
CA ARG A 474 49.93 -37.96 -6.80
C ARG A 474 51.18 -38.57 -6.10
N PRO A 475 51.77 -39.67 -6.59
CA PRO A 475 51.70 -40.97 -5.91
C PRO A 475 53.04 -41.49 -5.34
N LYS A 476 52.92 -42.65 -4.66
CA LYS A 476 53.93 -43.43 -3.92
C LYS A 476 55.27 -43.65 -4.64
N SER A 477 56.37 -43.56 -3.89
CA SER A 477 57.55 -44.42 -4.06
C SER A 477 58.23 -44.71 -2.72
N ASN A 478 58.41 -46.00 -2.45
CA ASN A 478 59.14 -46.59 -1.32
C ASN A 478 60.61 -46.14 -1.28
N ARG A 479 61.18 -45.97 -0.07
CA ARG A 479 62.14 -46.92 0.53
C ARG A 479 62.88 -46.32 1.74
N HIS A 480 62.83 -47.11 2.81
CA HIS A 480 63.93 -47.52 3.69
C HIS A 480 64.49 -46.63 4.81
N ARG A 481 64.56 -47.34 5.97
CA ARG A 481 65.60 -47.38 7.02
C ARG A 481 65.51 -46.24 8.04
N SER A 482 65.18 -46.56 9.29
CA SER A 482 66.07 -47.13 10.34
C SER A 482 66.50 -45.99 11.26
N VAL A 483 66.57 -46.01 12.59
CA VAL A 483 66.35 -46.95 13.70
C VAL A 483 66.64 -46.08 14.94
N VAL A 484 65.83 -46.17 16.01
CA VAL A 484 66.21 -45.99 17.44
C VAL A 484 66.69 -44.56 17.85
N ASN A 485 66.15 -43.89 18.86
CA ASN A 485 65.65 -44.29 20.18
C ASN A 485 64.28 -43.66 20.50
#